data_AF-A0A6A8A7X2-F1
#
_entry.id   AF-A0A6A8A7X2-F1
#
_cell.length_a   1.000
_cell.length_b   1.000
_cell.length_c   1.000
_cell.angle_alpha   90.00
_cell.angle_beta   90.00
_cell.angle_gamma   90.00
#
_symmetry.space_group_name_H-M   'P 1'
#
loop_
_entity.id
_entity.type
_entity.pdbx_description
1 polymer ?
#
loop_
_entity_poly.entity_id
_entity_poly.type
_entity_poly.pdbx_seq_one_letter_code
_entity_poly.pdbx_strand_id
1 'polypeptide(L)'
;MPQLEKVSIDIPREVSEAINEAVASGEFATAGDVVTKAMATLQSSRLIHGYTVDELDALIAEAEESGDPIDAAEAMRQIDEEFEKEFGREL
;
A
#
# COMPACT_ATOMS: atom_id res chain seq x y z
N MET A 1 20.35 11.32 -7.26
CA MET A 1 20.05 12.69 -6.84
C MET A 1 18.55 12.94 -6.86
N PRO A 2 17.68 12.41 -5.96
CA PRO A 2 16.28 12.85 -5.95
C PRO A 2 16.25 14.37 -5.79
N GLN A 3 15.41 15.07 -6.55
CA GLN A 3 15.26 16.51 -6.38
C GLN A 3 14.53 16.77 -5.07
N LEU A 4 15.18 17.48 -4.14
CA LEU A 4 14.59 17.86 -2.86
C LEU A 4 13.91 19.22 -3.02
N GLU A 5 12.62 19.28 -2.71
CA GLU A 5 11.87 20.52 -2.59
C GLU A 5 11.83 20.99 -1.13
N LYS A 6 11.96 22.30 -0.91
CA LYS A 6 11.86 22.88 0.44
C LYS A 6 10.42 23.28 0.73
N VAL A 7 9.87 22.73 1.81
CA VAL A 7 8.54 23.08 2.31
C VAL A 7 8.70 23.76 3.67
N SER A 8 8.04 24.90 3.86
CA SER A 8 7.92 25.58 5.17
C SER A 8 6.56 25.26 5.75
N ILE A 9 6.51 24.73 6.97
CA ILE A 9 5.28 24.35 7.67
C ILE A 9 5.32 24.84 9.10
N ASP A 10 4.15 25.22 9.62
CA ASP A 10 3.97 25.46 11.04
C ASP A 10 3.59 24.14 11.73
N ILE A 11 4.29 23.82 12.82
CA ILE A 11 4.05 22.61 13.62
C ILE A 11 3.92 22.98 15.10
N PRO A 12 3.19 22.17 15.89
CA PRO A 12 3.15 22.34 17.34
C PRO A 12 4.56 22.28 17.93
N ARG A 13 4.79 23.03 19.03
CA ARG A 13 6.09 23.09 19.71
C ARG A 13 6.56 21.70 20.11
N GLU A 14 5.66 20.91 20.64
CA GLU A 14 5.91 19.56 21.14
C GLU A 14 6.42 18.64 20.03
N VAL A 15 5.91 18.80 18.80
CA VAL A 15 6.35 18.05 17.63
C VAL A 15 7.74 18.52 17.19
N SER A 16 8.01 19.83 17.23
CA SER A 16 9.34 20.36 16.92
C SER A 16 10.40 19.84 17.91
N GLU A 17 10.07 19.78 19.20
CA GLU A 17 10.94 19.25 20.24
C GLU A 17 11.27 17.77 20.00
N ALA A 18 10.25 16.95 19.68
CA ALA A 18 10.44 15.55 19.35
C ALA A 18 11.33 15.33 18.10
N ILE A 19 11.15 16.14 17.05
CA ILE A 19 12.00 16.09 15.85
C ILE A 19 13.46 16.43 16.21
N ASN A 20 13.66 17.47 17.03
CA ASN A 20 15.00 17.88 17.44
C ASN A 20 15.69 16.82 18.30
N GLU A 21 14.97 16.17 19.20
CA GLU A 21 15.48 15.06 20.01
C GLU A 21 15.89 13.86 19.15
N ALA A 22 15.05 13.48 18.18
CA ALA A 22 15.34 12.39 17.25
C ALA A 22 16.62 12.64 16.44
N VAL A 23 16.84 13.89 15.98
CA VAL A 23 18.09 14.26 15.30
C VAL A 23 19.28 14.31 16.26
N ALA A 24 19.10 14.88 17.46
CA ALA A 24 20.16 14.99 18.46
C ALA A 24 20.64 13.63 18.98
N SER A 25 19.74 12.64 19.02
CA SER A 25 20.08 11.26 19.37
C SER A 25 20.96 10.56 18.34
N GLY A 26 21.01 11.09 17.11
CA GLY A 26 21.69 10.48 15.97
C GLY A 26 20.86 9.39 15.26
N GLU A 27 19.62 9.15 15.67
CA GLU A 27 18.70 8.24 14.97
C GLU A 27 18.41 8.73 13.55
N PHE A 28 18.33 10.05 13.37
CA PHE A 28 18.12 10.69 12.06
C PHE A 28 19.18 11.76 11.81
N ALA A 29 19.64 11.86 10.55
CA ALA A 29 20.63 12.86 10.17
C ALA A 29 20.03 14.27 10.07
N THR A 30 18.77 14.37 9.65
CA THR A 30 18.06 15.64 9.48
C THR A 30 16.60 15.57 9.93
N ALA A 31 16.02 16.73 10.22
CA ALA A 31 14.57 16.84 10.45
C ALA A 31 13.74 16.38 9.23
N GLY A 32 14.27 16.55 8.02
CA GLY A 32 13.66 16.05 6.80
C GLY A 32 13.51 14.53 6.81
N ASP A 33 14.52 13.81 7.28
CA ASP A 33 14.48 12.34 7.37
C ASP A 33 13.39 11.87 8.35
N VAL A 34 13.24 12.57 9.49
CA VAL A 34 12.18 12.30 10.48
C VAL A 34 10.81 12.47 9.83
N VAL A 35 10.58 13.60 9.14
CA VAL A 35 9.30 13.89 8.47
C VAL A 35 9.02 12.88 7.36
N THR A 36 10.01 12.54 6.52
CA THR A 36 9.85 11.53 5.47
C THR A 36 9.49 10.17 6.05
N LYS A 37 10.14 9.75 7.14
CA LYS A 37 9.82 8.49 7.83
C LYS A 37 8.42 8.51 8.45
N ALA A 38 8.03 9.62 9.07
CA ALA A 38 6.68 9.80 9.62
C ALA A 38 5.62 9.71 8.53
N MET A 39 5.85 10.35 7.37
CA MET A 39 4.94 10.30 6.22
C MET A 39 4.83 8.88 5.64
N ALA A 40 5.93 8.15 5.52
CA ALA A 40 5.90 6.75 5.07
C ALA A 40 5.13 5.85 6.04
N THR A 41 5.27 6.09 7.35
CA THR A 41 4.53 5.38 8.39
C THR A 41 3.04 5.70 8.32
N LEU A 42 2.69 6.97 8.15
CA LEU A 42 1.30 7.41 7.97
C LEU A 42 0.68 6.80 6.72
N GLN A 43 1.37 6.80 5.59
CA GLN A 43 0.91 6.15 4.36
C GLN A 43 0.67 4.65 4.60
N SER A 44 1.62 3.96 5.22
CA SER A 44 1.50 2.54 5.55
C SER A 44 0.32 2.26 6.49
N SER A 45 0.08 3.14 7.46
CA SER A 45 -1.04 3.00 8.42
C SER A 45 -2.42 3.17 7.78
N ARG A 46 -2.49 3.80 6.60
CA ARG A 46 -3.72 3.99 5.83
C ARG A 46 -4.01 2.83 4.88
N LEU A 47 -3.08 1.88 4.75
CA LEU A 47 -3.30 0.69 3.94
C LEU A 47 -4.25 -0.25 4.67
N ILE A 48 -5.28 -0.70 3.96
CA ILE A 48 -6.22 -1.74 4.39
C ILE A 48 -5.70 -3.05 3.81
N HIS A 49 -5.18 -3.94 4.66
CA HIS A 49 -4.55 -5.20 4.24
C HIS A 49 -3.44 -5.04 3.19
N GLY A 50 -2.73 -3.90 3.19
CA GLY A 50 -1.67 -3.62 2.22
C GLY A 50 -2.14 -2.88 0.96
N TYR A 51 -3.44 -2.65 0.81
CA TYR A 51 -4.03 -1.89 -0.30
C TYR A 51 -4.40 -0.47 0.12
N THR A 52 -4.26 0.46 -0.79
CA THR A 52 -4.87 1.79 -0.69
C THR A 52 -6.37 1.69 -0.92
N VAL A 53 -7.12 2.71 -0.49
CA VAL A 53 -8.58 2.79 -0.77
C VAL A 53 -8.84 2.81 -2.27
N ASP A 54 -8.04 3.57 -3.03
CA ASP A 54 -8.18 3.67 -4.49
C ASP A 54 -7.93 2.32 -5.18
N GLU A 55 -6.99 1.50 -4.70
CA GLU A 55 -6.77 0.14 -5.21
C GLU A 55 -7.93 -0.79 -4.88
N LEU A 56 -8.55 -0.66 -3.70
CA LEU A 56 -9.74 -1.44 -3.36
C LEU A 56 -10.94 -1.03 -4.23
N ASP A 57 -11.13 0.27 -4.47
CA ASP A 57 -12.19 0.76 -5.36
C ASP A 57 -11.99 0.26 -6.79
N ALA A 58 -10.74 0.20 -7.26
CA ALA A 58 -10.41 -0.37 -8.57
C ALA A 58 -10.74 -1.87 -8.65
N LEU A 59 -10.44 -2.66 -7.61
CA LEU A 59 -10.78 -4.09 -7.56
C LEU A 59 -12.29 -4.33 -7.51
N ILE A 60 -13.04 -3.47 -6.84
CA ILE A 60 -14.51 -3.52 -6.82
C ILE A 60 -15.06 -3.22 -8.21
N ALA A 61 -14.56 -2.18 -8.87
CA ALA A 61 -14.98 -1.85 -10.24
C ALA A 61 -14.67 -2.99 -11.22
N GLU A 62 -13.50 -3.62 -11.12
CA GLU A 62 -13.15 -4.80 -11.90
C GLU A 62 -14.14 -5.95 -11.66
N ALA A 63 -14.51 -6.20 -10.40
CA ALA A 63 -15.50 -7.22 -10.06
C ALA A 63 -16.89 -6.91 -10.66
N GLU A 64 -17.33 -5.64 -10.60
CA GLU A 64 -18.59 -5.20 -11.21
C GLU A 64 -18.59 -5.35 -12.74
N GLU A 65 -17.44 -5.15 -13.38
CA GLU A 65 -17.26 -5.32 -14.82
C GLU A 65 -17.12 -6.79 -15.25
N SER A 66 -16.71 -7.68 -14.34
CA SER A 66 -16.41 -9.10 -14.63
C SER A 66 -17.64 -9.96 -14.92
N GLY A 67 -18.85 -9.44 -14.70
CA GLY A 67 -20.12 -10.10 -14.98
C GLY A 67 -20.80 -10.68 -13.74
N ASP A 68 -21.79 -11.55 -13.97
CA ASP A 68 -22.58 -12.11 -12.88
C ASP A 68 -21.80 -13.17 -12.09
N PRO A 69 -21.93 -13.19 -10.75
CA PRO A 69 -21.30 -14.22 -9.93
C PRO A 69 -21.84 -15.61 -10.27
N ILE A 70 -20.94 -16.59 -10.34
CA ILE A 70 -21.28 -17.99 -10.59
C ILE A 70 -21.17 -18.84 -9.32
N ASP A 71 -21.80 -20.02 -9.33
CA ASP A 71 -21.70 -20.98 -8.24
C ASP A 71 -20.25 -21.46 -8.05
N ALA A 72 -19.81 -21.60 -6.80
CA ALA A 72 -18.44 -21.96 -6.48
C ALA A 72 -18.02 -23.33 -7.06
N ALA A 73 -18.93 -24.31 -7.11
CA ALA A 73 -18.62 -25.60 -7.70
C ALA A 73 -18.49 -25.54 -9.23
N GLU A 74 -19.23 -24.62 -9.87
CA GLU A 74 -19.06 -24.35 -11.30
C GLU A 74 -17.74 -23.62 -11.59
N ALA A 75 -17.39 -22.61 -10.80
CA ALA A 75 -16.11 -21.92 -10.94
C ALA A 75 -14.91 -22.88 -10.83
N MET A 76 -14.91 -23.77 -9.84
CA MET A 76 -13.84 -24.76 -9.67
C MET A 76 -13.76 -25.75 -10.83
N ARG A 77 -14.91 -26.20 -11.38
CA ARG A 77 -14.91 -27.05 -12.58
C ARG A 77 -14.25 -26.35 -13.76
N GLN A 78 -14.57 -25.07 -14.00
CA GLN A 78 -13.99 -24.30 -15.10
C GLN A 78 -12.48 -24.13 -14.93
N ILE A 79 -12.01 -23.84 -13.71
CA ILE A 79 -10.57 -23.75 -13.40
C ILE A 79 -9.86 -25.08 -13.67
N ASP A 80 -10.43 -26.20 -13.23
CA ASP A 80 -9.84 -27.53 -13.44
C ASP A 80 -9.77 -27.88 -14.94
N GLU A 81 -10.83 -27.58 -15.70
CA GLU A 81 -10.89 -27.80 -17.15
C GLU A 81 -9.86 -26.93 -17.90
N GLU A 82 -9.72 -25.66 -17.52
CA GLU A 82 -8.74 -24.74 -18.11
C GLU A 82 -7.31 -25.21 -17.79
N PHE A 83 -7.04 -25.59 -16.55
CA PHE A 83 -5.74 -26.12 -16.14
C PHE A 83 -5.38 -27.41 -16.87
N GLU A 84 -6.32 -28.36 -16.99
CA GLU A 84 -6.11 -29.61 -17.75
C GLU A 84 -5.83 -29.34 -19.23
N LYS A 85 -6.49 -28.34 -19.81
CA LYS A 85 -6.27 -27.92 -21.19
C LYS A 85 -4.91 -27.26 -21.40
N GLU A 86 -4.46 -26.44 -20.46
CA GLU A 86 -3.21 -25.68 -20.58
C GLU A 86 -1.97 -26.51 -20.24
N PHE A 87 -2.05 -27.37 -19.22
CA PHE A 87 -0.89 -28.09 -18.69
C PHE A 87 -0.91 -29.60 -18.94
N GLY A 88 -2.05 -30.17 -19.35
CA GLY A 88 -2.20 -31.61 -19.55
C GLY A 88 -2.23 -32.38 -18.23
N ARG A 89 -2.99 -33.48 -18.20
CA ARG A 89 -3.11 -34.33 -17.02
C ARG A 89 -1.88 -35.24 -16.85
N GLU A 90 -0.77 -34.67 -16.37
CA GLU A 90 0.37 -35.44 -15.86
C GLU A 90 0.82 -34.92 -14.49
N LEU A 91 0.11 -35.37 -13.44
CA LEU A 91 0.70 -35.72 -12.14
C LEU A 91 0.17 -37.09 -11.72
#